data_AF-A0A1H3SA62-F1
#
_entry.id   AF-A0A1H3SA62-F1
#
_cell.length_a   1.000
_cell.length_b   1.000
_cell.length_c   1.000
_cell.angle_alpha   90.00
_cell.angle_beta   90.00
_cell.angle_gamma   90.00
#
_symmetry.space_group_name_H-M   'P 1'
#
loop_
_entity.id
_entity.type
_entity.pdbx_description
1 polymer ?
#
loop_
_entity_poly.entity_id
_entity_poly.type
_entity_poly.pdbx_seq_one_letter_code
_entity_poly.pdbx_strand_id
1 'polypeptide(L)'
;MSKKKLIYFLCTGNSCRSQMAEGFGKKYLGERFDVYSAGIETHGLNPKAVRAMAEVGIDISNQTSDIINPALLSRADYVITLCGDANDNCPITPSHVQRTHWGFDDPARAQGTEKEVWNVFQRVRNDIEDRIQKFAKDEQL
;
A
#
# COMPACT_ATOMS: atom_id res chain seq x y z
N MET A 1 -12.90 8.99 -22.63
CA MET A 1 -12.55 8.29 -21.37
C MET A 1 -12.11 9.35 -20.38
N SER A 2 -12.77 9.44 -19.22
CA SER A 2 -12.30 10.30 -18.14
C SER A 2 -10.93 9.81 -17.66
N LYS A 3 -10.05 10.75 -17.30
CA LYS A 3 -8.74 10.43 -16.73
C LYS A 3 -8.96 9.70 -15.39
N LYS A 4 -8.28 8.56 -15.19
CA LYS A 4 -8.30 7.86 -13.91
C LYS A 4 -7.70 8.75 -12.81
N LYS A 5 -8.26 8.65 -11.60
CA LYS A 5 -7.66 9.31 -10.42
C LYS A 5 -6.35 8.58 -10.06
N LEU A 6 -5.43 9.24 -9.37
CA LEU A 6 -4.20 8.63 -8.89
C LEU A 6 -4.28 8.37 -7.39
N ILE A 7 -4.00 7.13 -6.97
CA ILE A 7 -3.85 6.74 -5.57
C ILE A 7 -2.45 6.22 -5.30
N TYR A 8 -1.81 6.75 -4.25
CA TYR A 8 -0.43 6.46 -3.91
C TYR A 8 -0.28 5.94 -2.48
N PHE A 9 0.12 4.67 -2.34
CA PHE A 9 0.29 4.00 -1.05
C PHE A 9 1.73 4.12 -0.54
N LEU A 10 1.91 4.77 0.62
CA LEU A 10 3.22 5.08 1.18
C LEU A 10 3.48 4.31 2.47
N CYS A 11 4.67 3.74 2.60
CA CYS A 11 5.18 3.20 3.88
C CYS A 11 6.66 3.59 4.08
N THR A 12 7.35 3.00 5.05
CA THR A 12 8.77 3.30 5.28
C THR A 12 9.64 2.75 4.14
N GLY A 13 9.63 1.42 3.91
CA GLY A 13 10.61 0.75 3.03
C GLY A 13 10.09 0.18 1.70
N ASN A 14 8.81 0.44 1.34
CA ASN A 14 8.12 -0.15 0.19
C ASN A 14 8.33 -1.67 0.00
N SER A 15 8.20 -2.41 1.09
CA SER A 15 8.58 -3.83 1.14
C SER A 15 7.42 -4.79 1.42
N CYS A 16 6.51 -4.42 2.34
CA CYS A 16 5.39 -5.27 2.77
C CYS A 16 4.03 -4.61 2.56
N ARG A 17 3.61 -3.72 3.49
CA ARG A 17 2.27 -3.13 3.54
C ARG A 17 1.86 -2.43 2.24
N SER A 18 2.72 -1.56 1.72
CA SER A 18 2.40 -0.78 0.52
C SER A 18 2.40 -1.62 -0.77
N GLN A 19 3.20 -2.69 -0.82
CA GLN A 19 3.18 -3.68 -1.91
C GLN A 19 1.87 -4.49 -1.91
N MET A 20 1.43 -4.97 -0.72
CA MET A 20 0.13 -5.63 -0.59
C MET A 20 -1.02 -4.67 -0.94
N ALA A 21 -0.95 -3.41 -0.48
CA ALA A 21 -1.93 -2.39 -0.79
C ALA A 21 -1.99 -2.06 -2.30
N GLU A 22 -0.86 -2.01 -3.00
CA GLU A 22 -0.83 -1.85 -4.45
C GLU A 22 -1.47 -3.04 -5.16
N GLY A 23 -1.17 -4.27 -4.75
CA GLY A 23 -1.78 -5.48 -5.32
C GLY A 23 -3.31 -5.48 -5.20
N PHE A 24 -3.83 -5.23 -4.00
CA PHE A 24 -5.28 -5.12 -3.79
C PHE A 24 -5.88 -3.88 -4.45
N GLY A 25 -5.17 -2.75 -4.45
CA GLY A 25 -5.61 -1.53 -5.11
C GLY A 25 -5.78 -1.75 -6.62
N LYS A 26 -4.83 -2.41 -7.28
CA LYS A 26 -4.94 -2.78 -8.70
C LYS A 26 -6.16 -3.68 -8.95
N LYS A 27 -6.43 -4.64 -8.06
CA LYS A 27 -7.59 -5.55 -8.16
C LYS A 27 -8.94 -4.82 -7.99
N TYR A 28 -9.08 -3.99 -6.96
CA TYR A 28 -10.38 -3.42 -6.57
C TYR A 28 -10.63 -2.00 -7.10
N LEU A 29 -9.58 -1.27 -7.46
CA LEU A 29 -9.65 0.14 -7.87
C LEU A 29 -9.17 0.38 -9.30
N GLY A 30 -8.51 -0.59 -9.93
CA GLY A 30 -7.75 -0.41 -11.18
C GLY A 30 -8.57 0.09 -12.38
N GLU A 31 -9.89 -0.05 -12.39
CA GLU A 31 -10.74 0.55 -13.42
C GLU A 31 -10.85 2.07 -13.32
N ARG A 32 -10.78 2.62 -12.10
CA ARG A 32 -11.00 4.04 -11.79
C ARG A 32 -9.73 4.77 -11.35
N PHE A 33 -8.74 4.03 -10.87
CA PHE A 33 -7.52 4.57 -10.31
C PHE A 33 -6.27 4.04 -11.01
N ASP A 34 -5.30 4.92 -11.21
CA ASP A 34 -3.90 4.57 -11.40
C ASP A 34 -3.27 4.36 -10.02
N VAL A 35 -2.82 3.14 -9.76
CA VAL A 35 -2.42 2.67 -8.42
C VAL A 35 -0.91 2.49 -8.37
N TYR A 36 -0.27 3.16 -7.41
CA TYR A 36 1.16 3.08 -7.15
C TYR A 36 1.46 2.89 -5.67
N SER A 37 2.64 2.35 -5.37
CA SER A 37 3.21 2.36 -4.02
C SER A 37 4.65 2.88 -4.00
N ALA A 38 5.09 3.37 -2.84
CA ALA A 38 6.47 3.77 -2.61
C ALA A 38 6.81 3.83 -1.13
N GLY A 39 8.08 4.12 -0.85
CA GLY A 39 8.65 4.24 0.48
C GLY A 39 9.47 5.50 0.65
N ILE A 40 9.67 5.92 1.91
CA ILE A 40 10.69 6.94 2.24
C ILE A 40 12.08 6.42 1.82
N GLU A 41 12.27 5.13 2.00
CA GLU A 41 13.43 4.34 1.57
C GLU A 41 12.95 3.07 0.85
N THR A 42 13.90 2.31 0.29
CA THR A 42 13.61 1.04 -0.41
C THR A 42 14.35 -0.10 0.24
N HIS A 43 13.63 -1.13 0.65
CA HIS A 43 14.20 -2.37 1.22
C HIS A 43 14.00 -3.58 0.32
N GLY A 44 13.50 -3.37 -0.90
CA GLY A 44 13.16 -4.46 -1.81
C GLY A 44 11.82 -5.11 -1.44
N LEU A 45 11.25 -5.82 -2.41
CA LEU A 45 9.99 -6.54 -2.25
C LEU A 45 10.17 -7.72 -1.28
N ASN A 46 9.38 -7.77 -0.20
CA ASN A 46 9.50 -8.85 0.77
C ASN A 46 8.94 -10.18 0.21
N PRO A 47 9.73 -11.27 0.17
CA PRO A 47 9.24 -12.56 -0.33
C PRO A 47 8.02 -13.10 0.44
N LYS A 48 7.90 -12.80 1.74
CA LYS A 48 6.73 -13.17 2.55
C LYS A 48 5.48 -12.39 2.14
N ALA A 49 5.61 -11.14 1.73
CA ALA A 49 4.50 -10.37 1.19
C ALA A 49 4.04 -10.93 -0.17
N VAL A 50 4.98 -11.30 -1.05
CA VAL A 50 4.67 -11.98 -2.32
C VAL A 50 3.90 -13.27 -2.07
N ARG A 51 4.40 -14.11 -1.16
CA ARG A 51 3.73 -15.36 -0.79
C ARG A 51 2.35 -15.12 -0.18
N ALA A 52 2.20 -14.09 0.66
CA ALA A 52 0.92 -13.79 1.31
C ALA A 52 -0.14 -13.35 0.29
N MET A 53 0.24 -12.55 -0.71
CA MET A 53 -0.67 -12.15 -1.79
C MET A 53 -1.00 -13.32 -2.73
N ALA A 54 -0.04 -14.21 -3.01
CA ALA A 54 -0.26 -15.39 -3.83
C ALA A 54 -1.32 -16.34 -3.23
N GLU A 55 -1.40 -16.46 -1.90
CA GLU A 55 -2.45 -17.25 -1.21
C GLU A 55 -3.87 -16.78 -1.53
N VAL A 56 -4.06 -15.50 -1.85
CA VAL A 56 -5.35 -14.90 -2.21
C VAL A 56 -5.50 -14.65 -3.72
N GLY A 57 -4.61 -15.27 -4.52
CA GLY A 57 -4.65 -15.23 -5.97
C GLY A 57 -4.18 -13.90 -6.60
N ILE A 58 -3.37 -13.12 -5.89
CA ILE A 58 -2.81 -11.86 -6.40
C ILE A 58 -1.30 -12.00 -6.53
N ASP A 59 -0.78 -11.88 -7.74
CA ASP A 59 0.65 -11.85 -8.00
C ASP A 59 1.19 -10.42 -7.89
N ILE A 60 2.12 -10.21 -6.96
CA ILE A 60 2.86 -8.96 -6.80
C ILE A 60 4.35 -9.11 -7.11
N SER A 61 4.80 -10.29 -7.59
CA SER A 61 6.22 -10.60 -7.81
C SER A 61 6.93 -9.68 -8.81
N ASN A 62 6.16 -9.07 -9.71
CA ASN A 62 6.66 -8.12 -10.71
C ASN A 62 6.57 -6.64 -10.28
N GLN A 63 6.13 -6.36 -9.04
CA GLN A 63 6.14 -5.01 -8.49
C GLN A 63 7.56 -4.60 -8.08
N THR A 64 7.84 -3.30 -8.13
CA THR A 64 9.13 -2.72 -7.76
C THR A 64 9.07 -2.06 -6.39
N SER A 65 10.20 -2.05 -5.69
CA SER A 65 10.36 -1.31 -4.44
C SER A 65 10.98 0.04 -4.77
N ASP A 66 10.15 1.09 -4.76
CA ASP A 66 10.49 2.44 -5.24
C ASP A 66 10.48 3.47 -4.11
N ILE A 67 11.35 4.47 -4.24
CA ILE A 67 11.35 5.66 -3.39
C ILE A 67 10.21 6.58 -3.82
N ILE A 68 9.63 7.33 -2.86
CA ILE A 68 8.63 8.37 -3.12
C ILE A 68 9.10 9.27 -4.26
N ASN A 69 8.29 9.33 -5.32
CA ASN A 69 8.51 10.24 -6.44
C ASN A 69 7.77 11.57 -6.16
N PRO A 70 8.47 12.71 -6.00
CA PRO A 70 7.84 13.99 -5.69
C PRO A 70 6.84 14.47 -6.74
N ALA A 71 7.07 14.17 -8.03
CA ALA A 71 6.17 14.53 -9.12
C ALA A 71 4.92 13.65 -9.14
N LEU A 72 5.03 12.39 -8.72
CA LEU A 72 3.89 11.50 -8.55
C LEU A 72 3.06 11.90 -7.32
N LEU A 73 3.75 12.25 -6.23
CA LEU A 73 3.16 12.71 -4.98
C LEU A 73 2.38 14.02 -5.16
N SER A 74 2.91 14.98 -5.93
CA SER A 74 2.28 16.28 -6.14
C SER A 74 1.06 16.27 -7.05
N ARG A 75 0.90 15.22 -7.86
CA ARG A 75 -0.24 15.03 -8.78
C ARG A 75 -1.25 13.98 -8.31
N ALA A 76 -1.04 13.39 -7.14
CA ALA A 76 -1.90 12.35 -6.60
C ALA A 76 -3.25 12.94 -6.20
N ASP A 77 -4.34 12.23 -6.50
CA ASP A 77 -5.65 12.58 -5.93
C ASP A 77 -5.73 12.11 -4.47
N TYR A 78 -5.15 10.93 -4.18
CA TYR A 78 -5.09 10.34 -2.85
C TYR A 78 -3.67 9.87 -2.49
N VAL A 79 -3.24 10.22 -1.29
CA VAL A 79 -2.00 9.71 -0.68
C VAL A 79 -2.37 9.01 0.62
N ILE A 80 -2.09 7.71 0.68
CA ILE A 80 -2.45 6.86 1.80
C ILE A 80 -1.19 6.39 2.53
N THR A 81 -0.97 6.84 3.76
CA THR A 81 0.17 6.41 4.57
C THR A 81 -0.20 5.17 5.39
N LEU A 82 0.66 4.15 5.39
CA LEU A 82 0.36 2.82 5.97
C LEU A 82 1.11 2.53 7.29
N CYS A 83 2.01 3.42 7.70
CA CYS A 83 2.75 3.35 8.95
C CYS A 83 2.91 4.75 9.56
N GLY A 84 3.10 4.81 10.89
CA GLY A 84 3.32 6.08 11.59
C GLY A 84 4.52 6.85 11.05
N ASP A 85 5.64 6.17 10.82
CA ASP A 85 6.84 6.81 10.25
C ASP A 85 6.59 7.46 8.89
N ALA A 86 5.79 6.82 8.01
CA ALA A 86 5.41 7.41 6.74
C ALA A 86 4.38 8.54 6.89
N ASN A 87 3.57 8.52 7.95
CA ASN A 87 2.69 9.63 8.25
C ASN A 87 3.50 10.88 8.64
N ASP A 88 4.53 10.69 9.46
CA ASP A 88 5.30 11.77 10.10
C ASP A 88 6.40 12.33 9.19
N ASN A 89 7.03 11.48 8.37
CA ASN A 89 8.17 11.88 7.53
C ASN A 89 7.83 12.06 6.04
N CYS A 90 6.58 11.86 5.65
CA CYS A 90 6.19 12.07 4.24
C CYS A 90 6.27 13.56 3.88
N PRO A 91 6.84 13.91 2.69
CA PRO A 91 6.88 15.28 2.22
C PRO A 91 5.50 15.93 2.19
N ILE A 92 5.48 17.26 2.33
CA ILE A 92 4.27 18.08 2.21
C ILE A 92 3.68 17.91 0.81
N THR A 93 2.38 17.68 0.74
CA THR A 93 1.63 17.60 -0.52
C THR A 93 0.85 18.89 -0.78
N PRO A 94 0.55 19.21 -2.05
CA PRO A 94 -0.38 20.29 -2.38
C PRO A 94 -1.76 20.11 -1.73
N SER A 95 -2.51 21.20 -1.55
CA SER A 95 -3.81 21.21 -0.86
C SER A 95 -4.91 20.41 -1.55
N HIS A 96 -4.80 20.15 -2.85
CA HIS A 96 -5.76 19.34 -3.59
C HIS A 96 -5.60 17.83 -3.34
N VAL A 97 -4.44 17.41 -2.81
CA VAL A 97 -4.13 15.99 -2.55
C VAL A 97 -4.83 15.57 -1.26
N GLN A 98 -5.72 14.58 -1.35
CA GLN A 98 -6.38 14.04 -0.16
C GLN A 98 -5.43 13.06 0.55
N ARG A 99 -4.98 13.43 1.75
CA ARG A 99 -4.14 12.57 2.59
C ARG A 99 -4.98 11.82 3.61
N THR A 100 -4.72 10.53 3.77
CA THR A 100 -5.32 9.73 4.84
C THR A 100 -4.31 8.73 5.39
N HIS A 101 -4.37 8.48 6.70
CA HIS A 101 -3.53 7.50 7.37
C HIS A 101 -4.32 6.22 7.68
N TRP A 102 -3.84 5.07 7.21
CA TRP A 102 -4.35 3.74 7.55
C TRP A 102 -3.24 2.98 8.29
N GLY A 103 -3.23 3.06 9.62
CA GLY A 103 -2.20 2.42 10.43
C GLY A 103 -2.34 0.90 10.42
N PHE A 104 -1.28 0.21 9.98
CA PHE A 104 -1.16 -1.26 10.07
C PHE A 104 0.16 -1.65 10.73
N ASP A 105 0.12 -2.72 11.52
CA ASP A 105 1.33 -3.31 12.11
C ASP A 105 2.34 -3.69 11.02
N ASP A 106 3.63 -3.62 11.34
CA ASP A 106 4.67 -4.08 10.43
C ASP A 106 4.84 -5.60 10.53
N PRO A 107 4.41 -6.38 9.53
CA PRO A 107 4.56 -7.84 9.61
C PRO A 107 6.03 -8.28 9.56
N ALA A 108 6.95 -7.44 9.03
CA ALA A 108 8.38 -7.74 9.04
C ALA A 108 9.01 -7.63 10.44
N ARG A 109 8.36 -6.92 11.37
CA ARG A 109 8.80 -6.78 12.76
C ARG A 109 8.16 -7.80 13.71
N ALA A 110 7.29 -8.67 13.19
CA ALA A 110 6.68 -9.73 13.99
C ALA A 110 7.75 -10.68 14.53
N GLN A 111 7.59 -11.10 15.79
CA GLN A 111 8.50 -12.00 16.50
C GLN A 111 7.76 -13.28 16.91
N GLY A 112 8.53 -14.34 17.18
CA GLY A 112 8.01 -15.65 17.57
C GLY A 112 8.39 -16.73 16.57
N THR A 113 7.63 -17.81 16.59
CA THR A 113 7.76 -18.94 15.65
C THR A 113 7.43 -18.51 14.21
N GLU A 114 7.90 -19.28 13.23
CA GLU A 114 7.58 -19.03 11.82
C GLU A 114 6.07 -18.95 11.56
N LYS A 115 5.29 -19.79 12.25
CA LYS A 115 3.83 -19.82 12.15
C LYS A 115 3.21 -18.53 12.72
N GLU A 116 3.69 -18.05 13.86
CA GLU A 116 3.20 -16.79 14.46
C GLU A 116 3.51 -15.60 13.55
N VAL A 117 4.75 -15.52 13.05
CA VAL A 117 5.12 -14.47 12.07
C VAL A 117 4.25 -14.56 10.81
N TRP A 118 4.02 -15.77 10.28
CA TRP A 118 3.16 -15.96 9.12
C TRP A 118 1.72 -15.51 9.35
N ASN A 119 1.15 -15.83 10.52
CA ASN A 119 -0.19 -15.38 10.90
C ASN A 119 -0.27 -13.84 10.92
N VAL A 120 0.78 -13.13 11.32
CA VAL A 120 0.81 -11.66 11.26
C VAL A 120 0.80 -11.16 9.82
N PHE A 121 1.56 -11.77 8.91
CA PHE A 121 1.51 -11.44 7.48
C PHE A 121 0.10 -11.61 6.91
N GLN A 122 -0.56 -12.73 7.20
CA GLN A 122 -1.92 -13.02 6.72
C GLN A 122 -2.94 -12.04 7.31
N ARG A 123 -2.85 -11.74 8.61
CA ARG A 123 -3.73 -10.76 9.26
C ARG A 123 -3.58 -9.38 8.64
N VAL A 124 -2.36 -8.86 8.55
CA VAL A 124 -2.10 -7.52 7.98
C VAL A 124 -2.54 -7.46 6.51
N ARG A 125 -2.33 -8.52 5.73
CA ARG A 125 -2.85 -8.63 4.37
C ARG A 125 -4.37 -8.47 4.34
N ASN A 126 -5.09 -9.23 5.16
CA ASN A 126 -6.55 -9.20 5.20
C ASN A 126 -7.06 -7.82 5.68
N ASP A 127 -6.43 -7.24 6.70
CA ASP A 127 -6.78 -5.90 7.20
C ASP A 127 -6.64 -4.83 6.09
N ILE A 128 -5.59 -4.92 5.26
CA ILE A 128 -5.37 -4.05 4.11
C ILE A 128 -6.45 -4.28 3.03
N GLU A 129 -6.76 -5.54 2.73
CA GLU A 129 -7.80 -5.89 1.76
C GLU A 129 -9.16 -5.31 2.15
N ASP A 130 -9.59 -5.54 3.38
CA ASP A 130 -10.86 -5.05 3.92
C ASP A 130 -10.92 -3.53 3.85
N ARG A 131 -9.81 -2.85 4.19
CA ARG A 131 -9.74 -1.39 4.14
C ARG A 131 -9.85 -0.85 2.71
N ILE A 132 -9.22 -1.50 1.74
CA ILE A 132 -9.29 -1.14 0.31
C ILE A 132 -10.68 -1.41 -0.24
N GLN A 133 -11.31 -2.54 0.08
CA GLN A 133 -12.67 -2.83 -0.34
C GLN A 133 -13.66 -1.80 0.23
N LYS A 134 -13.49 -1.40 1.49
CA LYS A 134 -14.28 -0.33 2.09
C LYS A 134 -14.08 0.99 1.35
N PHE A 135 -12.82 1.38 1.09
CA PHE A 135 -12.53 2.58 0.30
C PHE A 135 -13.14 2.52 -1.11
N ALA A 136 -13.08 1.35 -1.77
CA ALA A 136 -13.65 1.16 -3.10
C ALA A 136 -15.17 1.39 -3.13
N LYS A 137 -15.88 1.00 -2.06
CA LYS A 137 -17.32 1.22 -1.87
C LYS A 137 -17.63 2.68 -1.53
N ASP A 138 -16.86 3.29 -0.63
CA ASP A 138 -17.08 4.69 -0.22
C ASP A 138 -16.85 5.67 -1.39
N GLU A 139 -15.90 5.38 -2.30
CA GLU A 139 -15.66 6.15 -3.53
C GLU A 139 -16.61 5.77 -4.70
N GLN A 140 -17.54 4.83 -4.50
CA GLN A 140 -18.72 4.70 -5.36
C GLN A 140 -19.79 5.66 -4.85
N LEU A 141 -19.80 6.90 -5.35
CA LEU A 141 -21.07 7.62 -5.49
C LEU A 141 -22.00 6.82 -6.40
#